data_AF-A0A417T810-F1
#
_entry.id   AF-A0A417T810-F1
#
_cell.length_a   1.000
_cell.length_b   1.000
_cell.length_c   1.000
_cell.angle_alpha   90.00
_cell.angle_beta   90.00
_cell.angle_gamma   90.00
#
_symmetry.space_group_name_H-M   'P 1'
#
loop_
_entity.id
_entity.type
_entity.pdbx_description
1 polymer ?
#
loop_
_entity_poly.entity_id
_entity_poly.type
_entity_poly.pdbx_seq_one_letter_code
_entity_poly.pdbx_strand_id
1 'polypeptide(L)'
;MEKFIPQLKTDKEFTNKIIRKYHFGGENTGKVASLCDISLPLVSSACYYVWKKADTEITYDEYAVCLVTLGTAFDKLVDLYAENNCLLEAYMLDCIGLEFMTRSYEQLVKHIQTKYCKWGTKLDFLGDTYPVDMMARLMENFTGTGVLINDEMMLKPLKSVLFLLPVSDQEQKADACRICTNCGNVNCMFREASGSNRQHDISKLSGISRISSLPKNNGMPGGSYGIRQIFKNESVK
;
A
#
# COMPACT_ATOMS: atom_id res chain seq x y z
N MET A 1 -9.95 -8.14 21.64
CA MET A 1 -9.37 -8.16 20.28
C MET A 1 -10.04 -9.26 19.50
N GLU A 2 -10.52 -8.95 18.30
CA GLU A 2 -11.11 -9.92 17.38
C GLU A 2 -10.20 -10.13 16.17
N LYS A 3 -10.33 -11.30 15.52
CA LYS A 3 -9.53 -11.71 14.37
C LYS A 3 -10.42 -12.05 13.19
N PHE A 4 -10.05 -11.56 12.01
CA PHE A 4 -10.67 -11.87 10.71
C PHE A 4 -9.57 -12.32 9.74
N ILE A 5 -9.85 -13.35 8.94
CA ILE A 5 -8.94 -13.86 7.91
C ILE A 5 -9.51 -13.53 6.52
N PRO A 6 -8.93 -12.56 5.80
CA PRO A 6 -9.31 -12.25 4.44
C PRO A 6 -9.12 -13.45 3.51
N GLN A 7 -10.06 -13.63 2.59
CA GLN A 7 -9.99 -14.63 1.52
C GLN A 7 -9.39 -13.97 0.28
N LEU A 8 -8.05 -13.96 0.20
CA LEU A 8 -7.32 -13.38 -0.91
C LEU A 8 -7.25 -14.35 -2.10
N LYS A 9 -7.23 -13.78 -3.31
CA LYS A 9 -7.13 -14.53 -4.57
C LYS A 9 -6.33 -13.74 -5.60
N THR A 10 -5.78 -14.41 -6.61
CA THR A 10 -5.06 -13.80 -7.73
C THR A 10 -5.79 -14.10 -9.04
N ASP A 11 -6.88 -13.37 -9.30
CA ASP A 11 -7.60 -13.47 -10.56
C ASP A 11 -7.01 -12.53 -11.62
N LYS A 12 -7.43 -12.72 -12.89
CA LYS A 12 -6.99 -11.89 -14.01
C LYS A 12 -7.25 -10.40 -13.77
N GLU A 13 -8.31 -10.06 -13.05
CA GLU A 13 -8.61 -8.68 -12.67
C GLU A 13 -7.55 -8.11 -11.72
N PHE A 14 -7.17 -8.86 -10.68
CA PHE A 14 -6.08 -8.49 -9.76
C PHE A 14 -4.77 -8.20 -10.51
N THR A 15 -4.34 -9.16 -11.33
CA THR A 15 -3.08 -9.07 -12.06
C THR A 15 -3.10 -7.90 -13.04
N ASN A 16 -4.22 -7.69 -13.75
CA ASN A 16 -4.37 -6.54 -14.65
C ASN A 16 -4.37 -5.20 -13.90
N LYS A 17 -4.95 -5.13 -12.70
CA LYS A 17 -4.91 -3.92 -11.87
C LYS A 17 -3.47 -3.55 -11.54
N ILE A 18 -2.66 -4.52 -11.10
CA ILE A 18 -1.23 -4.33 -10.79
C ILE A 18 -0.47 -3.87 -12.03
N ILE A 19 -0.60 -4.59 -13.15
CA ILE A 19 0.07 -4.26 -14.41
C ILE A 19 -0.21 -2.82 -14.84
N ARG A 20 -1.47 -2.39 -14.76
CA ARG A 20 -1.88 -1.03 -15.14
C ARG A 20 -1.37 0.02 -14.15
N LYS A 21 -1.55 -0.21 -12.85
CA LYS A 21 -1.24 0.75 -11.79
C LYS A 21 0.26 1.02 -11.67
N TYR A 22 1.08 -0.02 -11.85
CA TYR A 22 2.54 0.07 -11.71
C TYR A 22 3.27 0.05 -13.06
N HIS A 23 2.53 0.15 -14.17
CA HIS A 23 3.05 0.29 -15.53
C HIS A 23 4.02 -0.82 -15.99
N PHE A 24 3.75 -2.07 -15.62
CA PHE A 24 4.55 -3.23 -16.04
C PHE A 24 4.23 -3.62 -17.50
N GLY A 25 5.07 -3.19 -18.45
CA GLY A 25 4.90 -3.48 -19.89
C GLY A 25 5.70 -4.69 -20.40
N GLY A 26 5.31 -5.22 -21.57
CA GLY A 26 6.06 -6.24 -22.31
C GLY A 26 6.19 -7.56 -21.56
N GLU A 27 7.40 -8.11 -21.53
CA GLU A 27 7.74 -9.37 -20.83
C GLU A 27 7.43 -9.37 -19.33
N ASN A 28 7.35 -8.19 -18.72
CA ASN A 28 7.04 -8.04 -17.29
C ASN A 28 5.60 -8.43 -16.94
N THR A 29 4.67 -8.38 -17.91
CA THR A 29 3.27 -8.77 -17.67
C THR A 29 3.14 -10.24 -17.28
N GLY A 30 3.90 -11.13 -17.95
CA GLY A 30 3.98 -12.55 -17.63
C GLY A 30 4.61 -12.78 -16.26
N LYS A 31 5.69 -12.06 -15.95
CA LYS A 31 6.37 -12.14 -14.64
C LYS A 31 5.44 -11.78 -13.49
N VAL A 32 4.66 -10.69 -13.61
CA VAL A 32 3.69 -10.29 -12.58
C VAL A 32 2.67 -11.39 -12.33
N ALA A 33 2.15 -12.03 -13.38
CA ALA A 33 1.22 -13.15 -13.22
C ALA A 33 1.85 -14.32 -12.45
N SER A 34 3.07 -14.73 -12.82
CA SER A 34 3.78 -15.80 -12.11
C SER A 34 4.09 -15.44 -10.66
N LEU A 35 4.49 -14.20 -10.38
CA LEU A 35 4.76 -13.74 -9.01
C LEU A 35 3.49 -13.65 -8.16
N CYS A 36 2.34 -13.30 -8.74
CA CYS A 36 1.04 -13.41 -8.05
C CYS A 36 0.79 -14.85 -7.61
N ASP A 37 0.96 -15.83 -8.50
CA ASP A 37 0.71 -17.24 -8.22
C ASP A 37 1.67 -17.82 -7.17
N ILE A 38 2.94 -17.44 -7.23
CA ILE A 38 3.97 -17.88 -6.26
C ILE A 38 3.75 -17.25 -4.89
N SER A 39 3.34 -15.98 -4.83
CA SER A 39 3.23 -15.25 -3.56
C SER A 39 1.95 -15.57 -2.80
N LEU A 40 0.83 -15.84 -3.47
CA LEU A 40 -0.46 -16.11 -2.83
C LEU A 40 -0.41 -17.17 -1.70
N PRO A 41 0.19 -18.37 -1.88
CA PRO A 41 0.24 -19.38 -0.81
C PRO A 41 1.13 -18.98 0.38
N LEU A 42 2.01 -17.99 0.22
CA LEU A 42 2.87 -17.47 1.28
C LEU A 42 2.22 -16.33 2.06
N VAL A 43 1.13 -15.75 1.54
CA VAL A 43 0.37 -14.72 2.24
C VAL A 43 -0.45 -15.34 3.35
N SER A 44 -0.08 -15.05 4.59
CA SER A 44 -0.84 -15.40 5.79
C SER A 44 -1.62 -14.18 6.27
N SER A 45 -2.49 -13.64 5.40
CA SER A 45 -3.21 -12.40 5.69
C SER A 45 -4.11 -12.55 6.93
N ALA A 46 -3.94 -11.65 7.88
CA ALA A 46 -4.75 -11.59 9.09
C ALA A 46 -5.06 -10.14 9.44
N CYS A 47 -6.32 -9.90 9.81
CA CYS A 47 -6.82 -8.63 10.30
C CYS A 47 -7.23 -8.80 11.77
N TYR A 48 -6.80 -7.88 12.61
CA TYR A 48 -7.15 -7.81 14.02
C TYR A 48 -7.79 -6.46 14.30
N TYR A 49 -8.79 -6.41 15.18
CA TYR A 49 -9.40 -5.15 15.58
C TYR A 49 -9.87 -5.12 17.02
N VAL A 50 -9.91 -3.90 17.56
CA VAL A 50 -10.43 -3.59 18.90
C VAL A 50 -11.30 -2.34 18.81
N TRP A 51 -12.52 -2.43 19.33
CA TRP A 51 -13.43 -1.29 19.44
C TRP A 51 -12.97 -0.33 20.53
N LYS A 52 -13.04 0.97 20.21
CA LYS A 52 -12.75 2.08 21.10
C LYS A 52 -13.80 3.18 20.90
N LYS A 53 -13.84 4.08 21.87
CA LYS A 53 -14.61 5.32 21.82
C LYS A 53 -13.67 6.50 21.95
N ALA A 54 -14.18 7.70 21.68
CA ALA A 54 -13.42 8.93 21.82
C ALA A 54 -12.70 9.01 23.18
N ASP A 55 -11.46 9.47 23.15
CA ASP A 55 -10.66 9.80 24.32
C ASP A 55 -9.99 11.17 24.13
N THR A 56 -9.02 11.51 24.99
CA THR A 56 -8.32 12.80 24.91
C THR A 56 -7.42 12.95 23.69
N GLU A 57 -7.03 11.85 23.05
CA GLU A 57 -6.08 11.82 21.94
C GLU A 57 -6.77 11.55 20.60
N ILE A 58 -7.81 10.70 20.57
CA ILE A 58 -8.57 10.33 19.38
C ILE A 58 -10.02 10.79 19.53
N THR A 59 -10.45 11.67 18.62
CA THR A 59 -11.73 12.38 18.73
C THR A 59 -12.90 11.71 17.99
N TYR A 60 -12.71 10.49 17.48
CA TYR A 60 -13.80 9.74 16.84
C TYR A 60 -14.74 9.16 17.89
N ASP A 61 -16.05 9.46 17.79
CA ASP A 61 -17.08 8.98 18.73
C ASP A 61 -16.99 7.47 18.98
N GLU A 62 -16.93 6.70 17.89
CA GLU A 62 -16.71 5.26 17.88
C GLU A 62 -15.80 4.89 16.70
N TYR A 63 -14.81 4.04 16.98
CA TYR A 63 -13.87 3.58 15.97
C TYR A 63 -13.30 2.21 16.33
N ALA A 64 -12.81 1.50 15.31
CA ALA A 64 -11.97 0.34 15.51
C ALA A 64 -10.50 0.73 15.30
N VAL A 65 -9.63 0.31 16.21
CA VAL A 65 -8.19 0.22 15.92
C VAL A 65 -7.98 -1.08 15.18
N CYS A 66 -7.36 -1.01 14.00
CA CYS A 66 -7.18 -2.14 13.10
C CYS A 66 -5.71 -2.39 12.85
N LEU A 67 -5.30 -3.66 12.93
CA LEU A 67 -3.98 -4.15 12.54
C LEU A 67 -4.15 -5.18 11.43
N VAL A 68 -3.47 -5.00 10.31
CA VAL A 68 -3.48 -5.92 9.16
C VAL A 68 -2.06 -6.33 8.84
N THR A 69 -1.82 -7.60 8.53
CA THR A 69 -0.51 -8.13 8.16
C THR A 69 -0.63 -9.20 7.08
N LEU A 70 0.34 -9.31 6.17
CA LEU A 70 0.48 -10.44 5.23
C LEU A 70 1.33 -11.59 5.79
N GLY A 71 1.94 -11.42 6.97
CA GLY A 71 2.80 -12.41 7.59
C GLY A 71 4.25 -12.39 7.10
N THR A 72 5.15 -13.00 7.89
CA THR A 72 6.60 -12.98 7.65
C THR A 72 7.03 -13.71 6.38
N ALA A 73 6.28 -14.71 5.93
CA ALA A 73 6.66 -15.51 4.76
C ALA A 73 6.67 -14.67 3.46
N PHE A 74 5.79 -13.67 3.36
CA PHE A 74 5.79 -12.74 2.23
C PHE A 74 7.03 -11.86 2.20
N ASP A 75 7.41 -11.28 3.34
CA ASP A 75 8.64 -10.48 3.45
C ASP A 75 9.87 -11.31 3.04
N LYS A 76 9.98 -12.55 3.54
CA LYS A 76 11.07 -13.47 3.17
C LYS A 76 11.13 -13.75 1.68
N LEU A 77 9.99 -13.79 0.99
CA LEU A 77 9.97 -13.94 -0.46
C LEU A 77 10.54 -12.69 -1.15
N VAL A 78 10.16 -11.50 -0.70
CA VAL A 78 10.72 -10.24 -1.24
C VAL A 78 12.23 -10.19 -1.00
N ASP A 79 12.67 -10.49 0.22
CA ASP A 79 14.09 -10.51 0.61
C ASP A 79 14.88 -11.52 -0.25
N LEU A 80 14.34 -12.72 -0.46
CA LEU A 80 14.97 -13.74 -1.32
C LEU A 80 15.27 -13.22 -2.73
N TYR A 81 14.32 -12.53 -3.37
CA TYR A 81 14.56 -11.96 -4.70
C TYR A 81 15.56 -10.80 -4.65
N ALA A 82 15.48 -9.95 -3.62
CA ALA A 82 16.40 -8.82 -3.46
C ALA A 82 17.85 -9.28 -3.25
N GLU A 83 18.08 -10.26 -2.37
CA GLU A 83 19.39 -10.84 -2.05
C GLU A 83 20.02 -11.55 -3.27
N ASN A 84 19.20 -12.03 -4.20
CA ASN A 84 19.66 -12.68 -5.44
C ASN A 84 19.79 -11.71 -6.63
N ASN A 85 19.84 -10.40 -6.39
CA ASN A 85 19.91 -9.33 -7.41
C ASN A 85 18.73 -9.29 -8.39
N CYS A 86 17.62 -9.95 -8.09
CA CYS A 86 16.36 -9.87 -8.85
C CYS A 86 15.53 -8.66 -8.38
N LEU A 87 16.12 -7.47 -8.45
CA LEU A 87 15.55 -6.24 -7.85
C LEU A 87 14.21 -5.84 -8.47
N LEU A 88 14.01 -6.11 -9.77
CA LEU A 88 12.76 -5.78 -10.45
C LEU A 88 11.63 -6.70 -9.98
N GLU A 89 11.90 -7.99 -9.83
CA GLU A 89 10.95 -8.98 -9.31
C GLU A 89 10.65 -8.75 -7.82
N ALA A 90 11.66 -8.38 -7.01
CA ALA A 90 11.44 -7.95 -5.63
C ALA A 90 10.51 -6.73 -5.55
N TYR A 91 10.72 -5.73 -6.41
CA TYR A 91 9.83 -4.58 -6.53
C TYR A 91 8.41 -4.99 -6.99
N MET A 92 8.28 -5.90 -7.95
CA MET A 92 6.98 -6.43 -8.38
C MET A 92 6.24 -7.12 -7.22
N LEU A 93 6.94 -7.94 -6.43
CA LEU A 93 6.38 -8.56 -5.23
C LEU A 93 5.94 -7.50 -4.23
N ASP A 94 6.72 -6.44 -4.03
CA ASP A 94 6.33 -5.33 -3.18
C ASP A 94 5.01 -4.69 -3.62
N CYS A 95 4.87 -4.41 -4.92
CA CYS A 95 3.63 -3.91 -5.53
C CYS A 95 2.45 -4.88 -5.37
N ILE A 96 2.68 -6.18 -5.58
CA ILE A 96 1.68 -7.23 -5.36
C ILE A 96 1.20 -7.22 -3.90
N GLY A 97 2.13 -7.10 -2.95
CA GLY A 97 1.85 -7.02 -1.52
C GLY A 97 0.97 -5.83 -1.16
N LEU A 98 1.19 -4.66 -1.78
CA LEU A 98 0.34 -3.48 -1.58
C LEU A 98 -1.11 -3.71 -2.04
N GLU A 99 -1.31 -4.45 -3.14
CA GLU A 99 -2.66 -4.79 -3.60
C GLU A 99 -3.32 -5.88 -2.73
N PHE A 100 -2.56 -6.85 -2.20
CA PHE A 100 -3.09 -7.79 -1.20
C PHE A 100 -3.52 -7.08 0.08
N MET A 101 -2.74 -6.10 0.55
CA MET A 101 -3.09 -5.27 1.70
C MET A 101 -4.38 -4.49 1.42
N THR A 102 -4.49 -3.84 0.26
CA THR A 102 -5.70 -3.11 -0.15
C THR A 102 -6.94 -4.00 -0.10
N ARG A 103 -6.88 -5.20 -0.68
CA ARG A 103 -7.98 -6.18 -0.61
C ARG A 103 -8.29 -6.65 0.80
N SER A 104 -7.27 -6.77 1.66
CA SER A 104 -7.46 -7.15 3.06
C SER A 104 -8.24 -6.07 3.82
N TYR A 105 -7.99 -4.79 3.54
CA TYR A 105 -8.76 -3.68 4.12
C TYR A 105 -10.21 -3.70 3.66
N GLU A 106 -10.44 -3.84 2.35
CA GLU A 106 -11.78 -3.90 1.75
C GLU A 106 -12.62 -5.02 2.38
N GLN A 107 -12.02 -6.21 2.55
CA GLN A 107 -12.70 -7.33 3.19
C GLN A 107 -12.93 -7.13 4.69
N LEU A 108 -11.98 -6.51 5.41
CA LEU A 108 -12.16 -6.19 6.82
C LEU A 108 -13.29 -5.18 7.03
N VAL A 109 -13.33 -4.09 6.27
CA VAL A 109 -14.38 -3.07 6.36
C VAL A 109 -15.74 -3.71 6.07
N LYS A 110 -15.83 -4.54 5.02
CA LYS A 110 -17.06 -5.28 4.69
C LYS A 110 -17.45 -6.28 5.78
N HIS A 111 -16.49 -6.94 6.41
CA HIS A 111 -16.73 -7.84 7.53
C HIS A 111 -17.33 -7.09 8.72
N ILE A 112 -16.74 -5.94 9.10
CA ILE A 112 -17.25 -5.09 10.19
C ILE A 112 -18.67 -4.61 9.89
N GLN A 113 -18.92 -4.15 8.66
CA GLN A 113 -20.26 -3.76 8.21
C GLN A 113 -21.26 -4.90 8.36
N THR A 114 -20.92 -6.08 7.85
CA THR A 114 -21.84 -7.23 7.84
C THR A 114 -22.11 -7.77 9.25
N LYS A 115 -21.09 -7.78 10.10
CA LYS A 115 -21.16 -8.39 11.43
C LYS A 115 -21.79 -7.47 12.49
N TYR A 116 -21.53 -6.16 12.41
CA TYR A 116 -21.96 -5.20 13.43
C TYR A 116 -22.94 -4.15 12.95
N CYS A 117 -23.27 -4.13 11.65
CA CYS A 117 -24.04 -3.04 11.04
C CYS A 117 -23.38 -1.67 11.29
N LYS A 118 -22.05 -1.61 11.17
CA LYS A 118 -21.23 -0.40 11.33
C LYS A 118 -20.54 -0.08 10.01
N TRP A 119 -20.76 1.10 9.47
CA TRP A 119 -20.15 1.52 8.21
C TRP A 119 -18.87 2.29 8.49
N GLY A 120 -17.75 1.78 7.97
CA GLY A 120 -16.49 2.52 7.97
C GLY A 120 -16.63 3.81 7.18
N THR A 121 -16.08 4.91 7.71
CA THR A 121 -16.13 6.23 7.07
C THR A 121 -14.84 6.53 6.28
N LYS A 122 -13.69 6.10 6.81
CA LYS A 122 -12.37 6.18 6.16
C LYS A 122 -11.38 5.23 6.82
N LEU A 123 -10.34 4.85 6.08
CA LEU A 123 -9.11 4.34 6.69
C LEU A 123 -8.24 5.53 7.09
N ASP A 124 -7.97 5.72 8.38
CA ASP A 124 -7.13 6.80 8.88
C ASP A 124 -5.79 6.26 9.36
N PHE A 125 -4.78 6.39 8.51
CA PHE A 125 -3.42 5.97 8.81
C PHE A 125 -2.73 7.02 9.70
N LEU A 126 -1.92 6.53 10.65
CA LEU A 126 -1.12 7.43 11.48
C LEU A 126 -0.07 8.15 10.63
N GLY A 127 0.17 9.41 10.95
CA GLY A 127 1.01 10.35 10.18
C GLY A 127 0.22 11.37 9.36
N ASP A 128 -1.09 11.15 9.15
CA ASP A 128 -1.97 12.12 8.50
C ASP A 128 -2.74 12.96 9.56
N THR A 129 -3.81 12.40 10.13
CA THR A 129 -4.66 13.10 11.12
C THR A 129 -4.05 13.06 12.52
N TYR A 130 -3.50 11.91 12.89
CA TYR A 130 -2.91 11.65 14.21
C TYR A 130 -1.43 11.32 14.06
N PRO A 131 -0.57 11.66 15.03
CA PRO A 131 0.87 11.48 14.91
C PRO A 131 1.28 9.99 14.89
N VAL A 132 2.42 9.71 14.25
CA VAL A 132 2.94 8.33 14.08
C VAL A 132 3.35 7.70 15.41
N ASP A 133 3.83 8.49 16.37
CA ASP A 133 4.30 8.01 17.67
C ASP A 133 3.19 7.36 18.53
N MET A 134 1.93 7.70 18.27
CA MET A 134 0.76 7.05 18.87
C MET A 134 0.71 5.54 18.55
N MET A 135 1.39 5.09 17.49
CA MET A 135 1.37 3.68 17.08
C MET A 135 1.86 2.75 18.19
N ALA A 136 2.89 3.13 18.95
CA ALA A 136 3.43 2.30 20.03
C ALA A 136 2.35 1.97 21.08
N ARG A 137 1.62 2.99 21.54
CA ARG A 137 0.49 2.83 22.46
C ARG A 137 -0.61 1.96 21.85
N LEU A 138 -0.97 2.21 20.59
CA LEU A 138 -2.05 1.46 19.93
C LEU A 138 -1.69 -0.02 19.71
N MET A 139 -0.40 -0.33 19.49
CA MET A 139 0.11 -1.68 19.35
C MET A 139 -0.02 -2.53 20.62
N GLU A 140 -0.13 -1.91 21.81
CA GLU A 140 -0.42 -2.63 23.06
C GLU A 140 -1.73 -3.43 23.00
N ASN A 141 -2.68 -3.02 22.15
CA ASN A 141 -3.94 -3.75 21.93
C ASN A 141 -3.75 -5.08 21.15
N PHE A 142 -2.57 -5.30 20.57
CA PHE A 142 -2.29 -6.39 19.61
C PHE A 142 -1.15 -7.31 20.05
N THR A 143 -0.88 -7.39 21.35
CA THR A 143 0.06 -8.37 21.92
C THR A 143 -0.36 -9.79 21.54
N GLY A 144 0.60 -10.63 21.13
CA GLY A 144 0.35 -12.03 20.76
C GLY A 144 -0.15 -12.24 19.33
N THR A 145 -0.25 -11.20 18.50
CA THR A 145 -0.58 -11.33 17.06
C THR A 145 0.60 -11.79 16.21
N GLY A 146 1.82 -11.69 16.74
CA GLY A 146 3.07 -11.92 16.01
C GLY A 146 3.55 -10.70 15.23
N VAL A 147 2.79 -9.59 15.23
CA VAL A 147 3.27 -8.30 14.72
C VAL A 147 3.90 -7.52 15.86
N LEU A 148 5.12 -7.02 15.62
CA LEU A 148 5.90 -6.22 16.55
C LEU A 148 6.12 -4.82 15.97
N ILE A 149 6.42 -3.87 16.84
CA ILE A 149 6.87 -2.52 16.50
C ILE A 149 8.27 -2.34 17.09
N ASN A 150 9.18 -1.73 16.34
CA ASN A 150 10.51 -1.35 16.84
C ASN A 150 10.55 0.12 17.30
N ASP A 151 11.71 0.54 17.79
CA ASP A 151 11.93 1.90 18.33
C ASP A 151 11.77 2.99 17.25
N GLU A 152 11.96 2.65 15.98
CA GLU A 152 11.74 3.53 14.83
C GLU A 152 10.29 3.57 14.32
N MET A 153 9.33 3.02 15.10
CA MET A 153 7.91 2.94 14.71
C MET A 153 7.69 2.15 13.41
N MET A 154 8.49 1.11 13.16
CA MET A 154 8.32 0.21 12.02
C MET A 154 7.73 -1.12 12.48
N LEU A 155 6.70 -1.58 11.76
CA LEU A 155 6.07 -2.87 12.03
C LEU A 155 6.87 -4.03 11.42
N LYS A 156 6.88 -5.16 12.11
CA LYS A 156 7.41 -6.45 11.64
C LYS A 156 6.35 -7.52 11.85
N PRO A 157 5.87 -8.22 10.80
CA PRO A 157 6.27 -8.17 9.38
C PRO A 157 6.14 -6.79 8.71
N LEU A 158 6.97 -6.51 7.70
CA LEU A 158 7.03 -5.23 6.98
C LEU A 158 5.74 -4.95 6.21
N LYS A 159 5.11 -5.98 5.63
CA LYS A 159 3.75 -5.86 5.06
C LYS A 159 2.69 -5.92 6.16
N SER A 160 2.80 -5.01 7.13
CA SER A 160 1.80 -4.79 8.16
C SER A 160 1.44 -3.32 8.25
N VAL A 161 0.21 -3.02 8.67
CA VAL A 161 -0.25 -1.65 8.88
C VAL A 161 -1.17 -1.59 10.09
N LEU A 162 -1.06 -0.48 10.83
CA LEU A 162 -2.02 -0.09 11.85
C LEU A 162 -2.76 1.16 11.40
N PHE A 163 -4.08 1.17 11.54
CA PHE A 163 -4.93 2.33 11.21
C PHE A 163 -6.15 2.41 12.11
N LEU A 164 -6.76 3.58 12.13
CA LEU A 164 -8.06 3.81 12.77
C LEU A 164 -9.16 3.71 11.71
N LEU A 165 -10.25 3.03 12.05
CA LEU A 165 -11.46 2.94 11.25
C LEU A 165 -12.62 3.59 12.02
N PRO A 166 -12.88 4.89 11.83
CA PRO A 166 -14.05 5.53 12.40
C PRO A 166 -15.30 4.99 11.74
N VAL A 167 -16.33 4.71 12.54
CA VAL A 167 -17.55 4.06 12.07
C VAL A 167 -18.78 4.92 12.28
N SER A 168 -19.83 4.61 11.52
CA SER A 168 -21.15 5.20 11.65
C SER A 168 -22.22 4.12 11.74
N ASP A 169 -23.32 4.41 12.43
CA ASP A 169 -24.56 3.60 12.41
C ASP A 169 -25.39 3.84 11.14
N GLN A 170 -25.04 4.85 10.35
CA GLN A 170 -25.72 5.18 9.11
C GLN A 170 -24.92 4.66 7.92
N GLU A 171 -25.63 4.21 6.89
CA GLU A 171 -25.02 3.79 5.65
C GLU A 171 -24.20 4.92 5.01
N GLN A 172 -22.94 4.63 4.69
CA GLN A 172 -22.04 5.57 4.05
C GLN A 172 -22.08 5.39 2.54
N LYS A 173 -22.29 6.50 1.81
CA LYS A 173 -22.21 6.52 0.33
C LYS A 173 -20.77 6.46 -0.18
N ALA A 174 -19.82 6.88 0.65
CA ALA A 174 -18.41 6.86 0.33
C ALA A 174 -17.80 5.50 0.69
N ASP A 175 -16.99 4.97 -0.21
CA ASP A 175 -16.19 3.78 0.07
C ASP A 175 -14.99 4.17 0.93
N ALA A 176 -14.97 3.72 2.19
CA ALA A 176 -13.89 3.98 3.14
C ALA A 176 -12.51 3.55 2.63
N CYS A 177 -12.45 2.55 1.75
CA CYS A 177 -11.21 2.03 1.18
C CYS A 177 -10.69 2.85 0.00
N ARG A 178 -11.38 3.93 -0.40
CA ARG A 178 -10.82 4.94 -1.33
C ARG A 178 -9.78 5.80 -0.63
N ILE A 179 -8.62 5.20 -0.34
CA ILE A 179 -7.52 5.85 0.39
C ILE A 179 -7.13 7.19 -0.25
N CYS A 180 -7.11 7.25 -1.58
CA CYS A 180 -6.71 8.45 -2.31
C CYS A 180 -7.62 9.67 -2.06
N THR A 181 -8.92 9.49 -1.77
CA THR A 181 -9.82 10.65 -1.55
C THR A 181 -9.52 11.36 -0.24
N ASN A 182 -8.94 10.63 0.72
CA ASN A 182 -8.71 11.13 2.08
C ASN A 182 -7.22 11.36 2.37
N CYS A 183 -6.33 11.00 1.44
CA CYS A 183 -4.90 11.20 1.53
C CYS A 183 -4.52 12.68 1.30
N GLY A 184 -3.68 13.25 2.18
CA GLY A 184 -3.22 14.64 2.08
C GLY A 184 -2.28 14.94 0.89
N ASN A 185 -1.66 13.92 0.29
CA ASN A 185 -0.71 14.10 -0.81
C ASN A 185 -1.40 14.29 -2.18
N VAL A 186 -1.93 15.47 -2.45
CA VAL A 186 -2.74 15.77 -3.65
C VAL A 186 -2.03 15.57 -4.99
N ASN A 187 -0.69 15.58 -4.99
CA ASN A 187 0.14 15.42 -6.20
C ASN A 187 0.71 14.00 -6.36
N CYS A 188 0.23 13.03 -5.59
CA CYS A 188 0.69 11.65 -5.69
C CYS A 188 0.48 11.08 -7.10
N MET A 189 1.53 10.51 -7.70
CA MET A 189 1.46 9.89 -9.03
C MET A 189 0.53 8.67 -9.10
N PHE A 190 0.27 8.04 -7.95
CA PHE A 190 -0.65 6.90 -7.81
C PHE A 190 -2.05 7.32 -7.37
N ARG A 191 -2.34 8.62 -7.29
CA ARG A 191 -3.66 9.13 -6.87
C ARG A 191 -4.71 8.69 -7.87
N GLU A 192 -5.59 7.79 -7.44
CA GLU A 192 -6.76 7.40 -8.21
C GLU A 192 -7.72 8.61 -8.26
N ALA A 193 -7.94 9.16 -9.46
CA ALA A 193 -8.88 10.26 -9.63
C ALA A 193 -10.30 9.77 -9.31
N SER A 194 -11.05 10.57 -8.55
CA SER A 194 -12.48 10.36 -8.31
C SER A 194 -13.23 10.42 -9.65
N GLY A 195 -13.36 9.28 -10.35
CA GLY A 195 -14.06 9.18 -11.62
C GLY A 195 -13.55 10.12 -12.72
N SER A 196 -12.37 9.86 -13.29
CA SER A 196 -12.19 10.10 -14.74
C SER A 196 -11.12 9.19 -15.32
N ASN A 197 -11.51 8.50 -16.38
CA ASN A 197 -10.69 7.67 -17.23
C ASN A 197 -9.64 8.57 -17.91
N ARG A 198 -8.45 8.74 -17.33
CA ARG A 198 -7.34 9.36 -18.04
C ARG A 198 -6.69 8.32 -18.94
N GLN A 199 -7.26 8.15 -20.13
CA GLN A 199 -6.48 7.68 -21.26
C GLN A 199 -5.34 8.69 -21.46
N HIS A 200 -4.11 8.23 -21.29
CA HIS A 200 -2.94 9.01 -21.68
C HIS A 200 -2.92 9.09 -23.21
N ASP A 201 -3.45 10.18 -23.76
CA ASP A 201 -3.29 10.53 -25.17
C ASP A 201 -1.84 10.94 -25.44
N ILE A 202 -1.03 9.98 -25.92
CA ILE A 202 0.30 10.22 -26.51
C ILE A 202 0.11 10.68 -27.98
N SER A 203 -0.76 11.66 -28.23
CA SER A 203 -1.12 12.10 -29.59
C SER A 203 -1.01 13.60 -29.83
N LYS A 204 -0.61 14.40 -28.82
CA LYS A 204 -0.43 15.87 -28.96
C LYS A 204 1.02 16.38 -29.02
N LEU A 205 1.96 15.55 -29.49
CA LEU A 205 3.34 15.98 -29.80
C LEU A 205 3.61 16.25 -31.29
N SER A 206 2.58 16.27 -32.15
CA SER A 206 2.74 16.49 -33.59
C SER A 206 2.79 17.96 -34.04
N GLY A 207 2.97 18.92 -33.12
CA GLY A 207 2.73 20.34 -33.39
C GLY A 207 3.90 21.33 -33.18
N ILE A 208 5.14 20.89 -33.01
CA ILE A 208 6.26 21.84 -32.83
C ILE A 208 7.17 21.82 -34.06
N SER A 209 7.09 22.92 -34.81
CA SER A 209 7.88 23.25 -35.99
C SER A 209 9.39 23.14 -35.73
N ARG A 210 10.10 22.56 -36.71
CA ARG A 210 11.57 22.40 -36.71
C ARG A 210 12.26 23.75 -36.53
N ILE A 211 12.97 23.92 -35.42
CA ILE A 211 14.05 24.91 -35.32
C ILE A 211 15.36 24.15 -35.43
N SER A 212 16.05 24.41 -36.54
CA SER A 212 17.38 23.93 -36.87
C SER A 212 18.45 24.63 -36.02
N SER A 213 19.43 23.84 -35.59
CA SER A 213 20.84 24.17 -35.28
C SER A 213 21.30 24.19 -33.80
N LEU A 214 22.26 23.26 -33.56
CA LEU A 214 23.35 23.18 -32.54
C LEU A 214 23.03 22.76 -31.09
N PRO A 215 23.95 22.08 -30.35
CA PRO A 215 25.05 21.17 -30.74
C PRO A 215 24.95 19.78 -30.05
N LYS A 216 25.76 18.82 -30.53
CA LYS A 216 25.92 17.49 -29.93
C LYS A 216 26.72 17.59 -28.61
N ASN A 217 26.14 17.18 -27.48
CA ASN A 217 26.70 16.16 -26.57
C ASN A 217 25.94 16.05 -25.23
N ASN A 218 25.56 14.79 -24.95
CA ASN A 218 25.63 14.07 -23.68
C ASN A 218 24.84 14.56 -22.44
N GLY A 219 23.68 13.91 -22.26
CA GLY A 219 23.32 13.26 -20.99
C GLY A 219 22.71 14.16 -19.92
N MET A 220 21.42 14.50 -20.06
CA MET A 220 20.63 15.10 -18.98
C MET A 220 19.92 14.01 -18.14
N PRO A 221 19.81 14.17 -16.80
CA PRO A 221 19.36 13.12 -15.90
C PRO A 221 17.84 13.09 -15.80
N GLY A 222 17.23 12.00 -16.25
CA GLY A 222 15.84 11.66 -15.95
C GLY A 222 15.70 11.23 -14.49
N GLY A 223 14.73 11.82 -13.80
CA GLY A 223 14.50 11.68 -12.36
C GLY A 223 14.45 10.24 -11.86
N SER A 224 15.42 9.91 -11.01
CA SER A 224 15.45 8.72 -10.18
C SER A 224 14.86 9.08 -8.82
N TYR A 225 13.71 8.50 -8.47
CA TYR A 225 13.36 8.37 -7.07
C TYR A 225 14.32 7.33 -6.45
N GLY A 226 15.19 7.79 -5.55
CA GLY A 226 15.40 7.14 -4.25
C GLY A 226 16.38 5.97 -4.09
N ILE A 227 17.13 5.49 -5.10
CA ILE A 227 18.09 4.37 -4.88
C ILE A 227 19.57 4.78 -5.02
N ARG A 228 19.88 5.97 -5.55
CA ARG A 228 21.29 6.39 -5.79
C ARG A 228 21.98 7.14 -4.65
N GLN A 229 21.37 7.26 -3.47
CA GLN A 229 22.01 7.93 -2.32
C GLN A 229 22.43 7.00 -1.18
N ILE A 230 22.23 5.69 -1.28
CA ILE A 230 22.62 4.74 -0.22
C ILE A 230 24.04 4.18 -0.46
N PHE A 231 24.56 4.23 -1.69
CA PHE A 231 25.91 3.72 -2.00
C PHE A 231 26.81 4.78 -2.65
N LYS A 232 27.18 5.82 -1.88
CA LYS A 232 28.38 6.64 -2.16
C LYS A 232 29.02 7.08 -0.85
N ASN A 233 29.75 6.17 -0.22
CA ASN A 233 31.14 6.38 0.17
C ASN A 233 31.61 5.21 1.05
N GLU A 234 32.15 4.18 0.40
CA GLU A 234 33.35 3.55 0.94
C GLU A 234 34.35 3.42 -0.19
N SER A 235 35.43 4.20 -0.10
CA SER A 235 36.76 3.83 -0.60
C SER A 235 37.80 4.79 -0.05
N VAL A 236 38.51 4.32 0.98
CA VAL A 236 39.97 4.38 1.13
C VAL A 236 40.63 5.77 1.15
N LYS A 237 41.07 6.17 2.34
CA LYS A 237 42.50 6.38 2.66
C LYS A 237 42.72 6.19 4.16
#